data_AF-A0A8S4G3F8-F1
#
_entry.id   AF-A0A8S4G3F8-F1
#
_cell.length_a   1.000
_cell.length_b   1.000
_cell.length_c   1.000
_cell.angle_alpha   90.00
_cell.angle_beta   90.00
_cell.angle_gamma   90.00
#
_symmetry.space_group_name_H-M   'P 1'
#
loop_
_entity.id
_entity.type
_entity.pdbx_description
1 polymer ?
#
loop_
_entity_poly.entity_id
_entity_poly.type
_entity_poly.pdbx_seq_one_letter_code
_entity_poly.pdbx_strand_id
1 'polypeptide(L)'
;MNVADDATRPNYSPDTNANRWFVGPDFLRGPDSEWPAPINSPEESAETYACQADSIPPHLPDISRMYERDAGADHCGRARISRPMPQADPAKDGVLRLDGRISAATASAAAKRPIILDGRHTFTTLLVQREHETAQHANNERVINNLRQKYWILHLRPTVKRVARSCARCMVTRSIPRTPPTGELPRARLDPTHSLSLSHPCDALIGRARRSLKQ
;
A
#
# COMPACT_ATOMS: atom_id res chain seq x y z
N MET A 1 17.75 -21.90 16.87
CA MET A 1 17.88 -22.15 15.41
C MET A 1 16.50 -22.47 14.88
N ASN A 2 16.03 -21.71 13.88
CA ASN A 2 14.66 -21.85 13.38
C ASN A 2 14.56 -23.19 12.61
N VAL A 3 13.46 -23.92 12.78
CA VAL A 3 13.23 -25.21 12.08
C VAL A 3 13.18 -25.00 10.56
N ALA A 4 12.82 -23.81 10.10
CA ALA A 4 12.88 -23.44 8.69
C ALA A 4 14.30 -23.35 8.10
N ASP A 5 15.33 -23.18 8.95
CA ASP A 5 16.73 -23.09 8.51
C ASP A 5 17.32 -24.46 8.15
N ASP A 6 16.67 -25.55 8.55
CA ASP A 6 17.19 -26.90 8.30
C ASP A 6 17.06 -27.30 6.82
N ALA A 7 16.06 -26.76 6.09
CA ALA A 7 15.82 -27.04 4.67
C ALA A 7 16.82 -26.38 3.70
N THR A 8 17.59 -25.38 4.16
CA THR A 8 18.61 -24.69 3.35
C THR A 8 20.01 -25.27 3.53
N ARG A 9 20.15 -26.32 4.36
CA ARG A 9 21.44 -26.96 4.63
C ARG A 9 21.71 -28.11 3.66
N PRO A 10 22.98 -28.29 3.23
CA PRO A 10 23.35 -29.28 2.21
C PRO A 10 23.13 -30.74 2.63
N ASN A 11 22.96 -31.01 3.93
CA ASN A 11 22.78 -32.36 4.49
C ASN A 11 21.33 -32.65 4.94
N TYR A 12 20.35 -31.91 4.43
CA TYR A 12 18.94 -32.12 4.77
C TYR A 12 18.38 -33.37 4.08
N SER A 13 17.88 -34.34 4.87
CA SER A 13 17.18 -35.52 4.37
C SER A 13 15.68 -35.41 4.69
N PRO A 14 14.79 -35.30 3.68
CA PRO A 14 13.36 -35.04 3.90
C PRO A 14 12.58 -36.26 4.46
N ASP A 15 13.14 -37.47 4.39
CA ASP A 15 12.36 -38.71 4.47
C ASP A 15 12.41 -39.45 5.80
N THR A 16 12.62 -38.76 6.92
CA THR A 16 12.42 -39.38 8.23
C THR A 16 11.23 -38.75 8.94
N ASN A 17 10.27 -39.58 9.36
CA ASN A 17 9.21 -39.18 10.31
C ASN A 17 9.76 -38.65 11.65
N ALA A 18 11.08 -38.71 11.84
CA ALA A 18 11.82 -38.12 12.94
C ALA A 18 12.25 -36.65 12.70
N ASN A 19 11.97 -36.07 11.53
CA ASN A 19 12.36 -34.71 11.20
C ASN A 19 11.68 -33.67 12.11
N ARG A 20 12.46 -32.70 12.62
CA ARG A 20 11.99 -31.59 13.49
C ARG A 20 10.85 -30.79 12.88
N TRP A 21 10.69 -30.81 11.56
CA TRP A 21 9.57 -30.23 10.83
C TRP A 21 8.22 -30.87 11.19
N PHE A 22 8.17 -32.20 11.37
CA PHE A 22 6.95 -32.94 11.67
C PHE A 22 6.74 -33.17 13.16
N VAL A 23 7.83 -33.39 13.92
CA VAL A 23 7.75 -33.69 15.37
C VAL A 23 7.77 -32.41 16.22
N GLY A 24 8.19 -31.28 15.65
CA GLY A 24 8.35 -30.02 16.35
C GLY A 24 9.56 -30.00 17.30
N PRO A 25 9.86 -28.84 17.92
CA PRO A 25 10.96 -28.69 18.85
C PRO A 25 10.75 -29.49 20.15
N ASP A 26 11.85 -29.97 20.72
CA ASP A 26 11.84 -30.94 21.82
C ASP A 26 11.15 -30.42 23.09
N PHE A 27 11.26 -29.12 23.38
CA PHE A 27 10.68 -28.50 24.57
C PHE A 27 9.15 -28.56 24.61
N LEU A 28 8.46 -28.69 23.47
CA LEU A 28 6.99 -28.84 23.43
C LEU A 28 6.52 -30.23 23.90
N ARG A 29 7.42 -31.21 23.99
CA ARG A 29 7.11 -32.56 24.45
C ARG A 29 7.42 -32.76 25.94
N GLY A 30 8.08 -31.78 26.57
CA GLY A 30 8.34 -31.72 28.01
C GLY A 30 7.29 -30.90 28.76
N PRO A 31 7.37 -30.86 30.10
CA PRO A 31 6.50 -30.01 30.92
C PRO A 31 6.76 -28.52 30.65
N ASP A 32 5.73 -27.70 30.82
CA ASP A 32 5.76 -26.24 30.57
C ASP A 32 6.88 -25.49 31.30
N SER A 33 7.43 -26.08 32.38
CA SER A 33 8.57 -25.55 33.13
C SER A 33 9.90 -25.57 32.37
N GLU A 34 10.04 -26.43 31.35
CA GLU A 34 11.24 -26.54 30.51
C GLU A 34 11.15 -25.71 29.23
N TRP A 35 10.07 -24.97 29.05
CA TRP A 35 9.89 -24.15 27.86
C TRP A 35 10.86 -22.97 27.90
N PRO A 36 11.41 -22.56 26.75
CA PRO A 36 12.27 -21.39 26.70
C PRO A 36 11.48 -20.17 27.18
N ALA A 37 12.00 -19.50 28.20
CA ALA A 37 11.44 -18.23 28.64
C ALA A 37 11.41 -17.26 27.44
N PRO A 38 10.39 -16.37 27.33
CA PRO A 38 10.45 -15.29 26.37
C PRO A 38 11.77 -14.56 26.58
N ILE A 39 12.46 -14.29 25.48
CA ILE A 39 13.67 -13.47 25.50
C ILE A 39 13.18 -12.09 25.93
N ASN A 40 13.14 -11.88 27.24
CA ASN A 40 13.16 -10.56 27.83
C ASN A 40 14.48 -10.00 27.33
N SER A 41 14.40 -9.14 26.31
CA SER A 41 15.46 -8.16 26.05
C SER A 41 15.87 -7.65 27.43
N PRO A 42 17.15 -7.79 27.85
CA PRO A 42 17.56 -7.19 29.09
C PRO A 42 17.17 -5.72 29.02
N GLU A 43 16.32 -5.37 29.97
CA GLU A 43 16.11 -4.06 30.55
C GLU A 43 16.64 -2.92 29.67
N GLU A 44 15.72 -2.24 28.99
CA GLU A 44 15.91 -0.85 28.60
C GLU A 44 15.90 -0.02 29.90
N SER A 45 16.90 -0.24 30.77
CA SER A 45 17.31 0.75 31.74
C SER A 45 17.70 1.96 30.92
N ALA A 46 17.01 3.07 31.14
CA ALA A 46 17.37 4.37 30.62
C ALA A 46 18.74 4.77 31.18
N GLU A 47 19.80 4.19 30.64
CA GLU A 47 21.12 4.77 30.67
C GLU A 47 21.03 6.01 29.78
N THR A 48 20.91 7.17 30.41
CA THR A 48 21.36 8.41 29.80
C THR A 48 22.83 8.21 29.42
N TYR A 49 23.07 7.87 28.16
CA TYR A 49 24.40 8.00 27.57
C TYR A 49 24.74 9.49 27.52
N ALA A 50 25.33 9.97 28.62
CA ALA A 50 26.17 11.15 28.55
C ALA A 50 27.41 10.72 27.77
N CYS A 51 27.45 10.99 26.47
CA CYS A 51 28.67 10.89 25.70
C CYS A 51 29.67 11.86 26.29
N GLN A 52 30.59 11.36 27.13
CA GLN A 52 31.83 12.07 27.41
C GLN A 52 32.52 12.25 26.06
N ALA A 53 32.91 13.49 25.79
CA ALA A 53 33.59 13.89 24.57
C ALA A 53 35.02 13.35 24.60
N ASP A 54 35.17 12.03 24.49
CA ASP A 54 36.46 11.41 24.26
C ASP A 54 36.77 11.52 22.77
N SER A 55 37.93 12.10 22.48
CA SER A 55 38.48 12.42 21.18
C SER A 55 38.27 11.31 20.14
N ILE A 56 37.67 11.66 19.00
CA ILE A 56 37.40 10.77 17.88
C ILE A 56 38.71 10.12 17.39
N PRO A 57 38.77 8.78 17.20
CA PRO A 57 39.97 8.11 16.70
C PRO A 57 40.40 8.63 15.31
N PRO A 58 41.71 8.72 15.02
CA PRO A 58 42.26 9.44 13.85
C PRO A 58 41.93 8.83 12.48
N HIS A 59 41.23 7.69 12.42
CA HIS A 59 40.89 7.01 11.17
C HIS A 59 39.45 7.22 10.72
N LEU A 60 38.58 7.81 11.56
CA LEU A 60 37.26 8.23 11.12
C LEU A 60 37.34 9.62 10.48
N PRO A 61 36.67 9.85 9.35
CA PRO A 61 36.62 11.17 8.75
C PRO A 61 36.00 12.14 9.75
N ASP A 62 36.69 13.26 9.99
CA ASP A 62 36.24 14.32 10.87
C ASP A 62 34.88 14.87 10.36
N ILE A 63 33.82 14.47 11.07
CA ILE A 63 32.44 14.84 10.78
C ILE A 63 32.19 16.35 10.98
N SER A 64 33.09 17.09 11.62
CA SER A 64 33.02 18.56 11.74
C SER A 64 33.06 19.22 10.36
N ARG A 65 33.76 18.61 9.39
CA ARG A 65 33.79 19.08 7.99
C ARG A 65 32.48 18.87 7.22
N MET A 66 31.52 18.10 7.74
CA MET A 66 30.20 17.96 7.11
C MET A 66 29.27 19.14 7.45
N TYR A 67 29.46 19.81 8.58
CA TYR A 67 28.60 20.91 9.03
C TYR A 67 29.10 22.30 8.58
N GLU A 68 30.36 22.40 8.15
CA GLU A 68 30.94 23.67 7.67
C GLU A 68 30.80 23.88 6.16
N ARG A 69 30.28 22.90 5.40
CA ARG A 69 30.13 22.96 3.94
C ARG A 69 28.80 23.55 3.45
N ASP A 70 28.09 24.31 4.27
CA ASP A 70 26.88 25.03 3.84
C ASP A 70 27.11 26.55 3.63
N ALA A 71 28.35 27.05 3.80
CA ALA A 71 28.66 28.48 3.67
C ALA A 71 29.19 28.91 2.28
N GLY A 72 29.36 28.00 1.32
CA GLY A 72 29.87 28.39 0.01
C GLY A 72 30.03 27.23 -0.95
N ALA A 73 28.95 26.86 -1.64
CA ALA A 73 29.05 26.09 -2.87
C ALA A 73 27.80 26.34 -3.71
N ASP A 74 27.98 27.24 -4.68
CA ASP A 74 27.18 27.30 -5.88
C ASP A 74 27.25 25.93 -6.58
N HIS A 75 26.24 25.09 -6.35
CA HIS A 75 25.97 23.90 -7.14
C HIS A 75 24.50 23.88 -7.51
N CYS A 76 24.25 24.15 -8.80
CA CYS A 76 22.93 24.04 -9.41
C CYS A 76 22.39 22.62 -9.24
N GLY A 77 21.30 22.45 -8.47
CA GLY A 77 20.67 21.16 -8.32
C GLY A 77 19.62 21.10 -7.22
N ARG A 78 18.52 21.86 -7.41
CA ARG A 78 17.30 21.86 -6.58
C ARG A 78 17.42 22.73 -5.32
N ALA A 79 17.16 24.02 -5.50
CA ALA A 79 16.80 24.91 -4.41
C ALA A 79 15.76 24.19 -3.53
N ARG A 80 16.11 23.91 -2.27
CA ARG A 80 15.11 23.56 -1.27
C ARG A 80 14.25 24.80 -1.15
N ILE A 81 13.08 24.78 -1.81
CA ILE A 81 12.07 25.81 -1.61
C ILE A 81 11.87 25.86 -0.09
N SER A 82 12.28 26.94 0.54
CA SER A 82 12.10 27.16 1.96
C SER A 82 10.61 26.95 2.23
N ARG A 83 10.31 25.98 3.12
CA ARG A 83 8.93 25.64 3.43
C ARG A 83 8.25 26.92 3.91
N PRO A 84 7.10 27.32 3.34
CA PRO A 84 6.44 28.53 3.76
C PRO A 84 6.15 28.44 5.25
N MET A 85 6.60 29.45 6.00
CA MET A 85 6.50 29.46 7.46
C MET A 85 5.03 29.70 7.83
N PRO A 86 4.40 28.84 8.66
CA PRO A 86 3.08 29.13 9.20
C PRO A 86 3.13 30.43 10.01
N GLN A 87 2.22 31.35 9.75
CA GLN A 87 2.03 32.52 10.59
C GLN A 87 0.63 32.46 11.21
N ALA A 88 0.54 32.76 12.50
CA ALA A 88 -0.74 33.02 13.11
C ALA A 88 -1.33 34.28 12.45
N ASP A 89 -2.57 34.21 12.00
CA ASP A 89 -3.22 35.39 11.45
C ASP A 89 -3.36 36.45 12.55
N PRO A 90 -2.99 37.72 12.31
CA PRO A 90 -3.20 38.80 13.27
C PRO A 90 -4.69 39.16 13.41
N ALA A 91 -5.53 38.71 12.48
CA ALA A 91 -6.97 38.85 12.54
C ALA A 91 -7.56 37.77 13.46
N LYS A 92 -7.64 38.07 14.76
CA LYS A 92 -8.51 37.60 15.88
C LYS A 92 -9.08 36.16 15.96
N ASP A 93 -8.97 35.33 14.94
CA ASP A 93 -9.69 34.06 14.83
C ASP A 93 -8.96 32.91 15.54
N GLY A 94 -7.69 33.12 15.95
CA GLY A 94 -6.88 32.09 16.61
C GLY A 94 -6.52 30.90 15.71
N VAL A 95 -6.69 31.03 14.39
CA VAL A 95 -6.45 29.96 13.41
C VAL A 95 -5.12 30.16 12.70
N LEU A 96 -4.37 29.08 12.53
CA LEU A 96 -3.10 29.08 11.82
C LEU A 96 -3.30 29.12 10.31
N ARG A 97 -2.61 30.04 9.62
CA ARG A 97 -2.65 30.14 8.16
C ARG A 97 -1.27 30.11 7.54
N LEU A 98 -1.24 29.68 6.29
CA LEU A 98 -0.04 29.79 5.47
C LEU A 98 -0.01 31.16 4.82
N ASP A 99 1.07 31.89 5.09
CA ASP A 99 1.42 33.05 4.29
C ASP A 99 2.42 32.64 3.21
N GLY A 100 2.32 33.27 2.05
CA GLY A 100 3.08 32.87 0.87
C GLY A 100 3.26 34.00 -0.12
N ARG A 101 3.99 33.73 -1.20
CA ARG A 101 4.32 34.72 -2.23
C ARG A 101 3.14 35.13 -3.14
N ILE A 102 1.94 34.60 -2.89
CA ILE A 102 0.73 34.82 -3.68
C ILE A 102 -0.18 35.92 -3.12
N SER A 103 0.31 36.73 -2.17
CA SER A 103 -0.44 37.82 -1.55
C SER A 103 -0.96 38.84 -2.58
N ALA A 104 -0.16 39.15 -3.61
CA ALA A 104 -0.48 40.10 -4.68
C ALA A 104 -1.41 39.55 -5.78
N ALA A 105 -1.72 38.25 -5.80
CA ALA A 105 -2.56 37.67 -6.86
C ALA A 105 -4.00 38.19 -6.80
N THR A 106 -4.72 38.21 -7.92
CA THR A 106 -6.17 38.50 -7.93
C THR A 106 -6.97 37.23 -7.64
N ALA A 107 -6.86 36.72 -6.41
CA ALA A 107 -7.56 35.53 -5.93
C ALA A 107 -8.36 35.83 -4.65
N SER A 108 -9.27 34.94 -4.27
CA SER A 108 -10.00 35.06 -3.01
C SER A 108 -9.05 35.01 -1.80
N ALA A 109 -9.39 35.70 -0.72
CA ALA A 109 -8.56 35.73 0.49
C ALA A 109 -8.27 34.32 1.05
N ALA A 110 -9.25 33.41 0.97
CA ALA A 110 -9.10 32.02 1.38
C ALA A 110 -8.11 31.22 0.53
N ALA A 111 -8.03 31.50 -0.78
CA ALA A 111 -7.05 30.87 -1.67
C ALA A 111 -5.64 31.45 -1.48
N LYS A 112 -5.54 32.74 -1.16
CA LYS A 112 -4.26 33.41 -0.88
C LYS A 112 -3.61 32.93 0.41
N ARG A 113 -4.41 32.85 1.48
CA ARG A 113 -3.99 32.48 2.83
C ARG A 113 -4.85 31.32 3.33
N PRO A 114 -4.56 30.08 2.89
CA PRO A 114 -5.34 28.92 3.29
C PRO A 114 -5.14 28.60 4.77
N ILE A 115 -6.21 28.09 5.39
CA ILE A 115 -6.19 27.62 6.78
C ILE A 115 -5.43 26.30 6.85
N ILE A 116 -4.53 26.17 7.82
CA ILE A 116 -3.79 24.93 8.08
C ILE A 116 -4.64 24.00 8.94
N LEU A 117 -4.82 22.77 8.49
CA LEU A 117 -5.52 21.73 9.24
C LEU A 117 -4.69 20.45 9.27
N ASP A 118 -4.76 19.68 10.36
CA ASP A 118 -4.16 18.35 10.41
C ASP A 118 -5.14 17.29 9.88
N GLY A 119 -4.75 16.55 8.85
CA GLY A 119 -5.54 15.47 8.26
C GLY A 119 -5.82 14.29 9.18
N ARG A 120 -5.22 14.22 10.38
CA ARG A 120 -5.54 13.21 11.40
C ARG A 120 -6.70 13.63 12.30
N HIS A 121 -7.02 14.92 12.38
CA HIS A 121 -8.04 15.42 13.28
C HIS A 121 -9.45 15.06 12.78
N THR A 122 -10.38 14.76 13.71
CA THR A 122 -11.75 14.32 13.40
C THR A 122 -12.51 15.32 12.53
N PHE A 123 -12.35 16.62 12.80
CA PHE A 123 -12.96 17.68 11.99
C PHE A 123 -12.56 17.59 10.52
N THR A 124 -11.27 17.36 10.22
CA THR A 124 -10.82 17.25 8.83
C THR A 124 -11.37 16.02 8.14
N THR A 125 -11.57 14.93 8.89
CA THR A 125 -12.17 13.70 8.36
C THR A 125 -13.63 13.96 7.95
N LEU A 126 -14.41 14.64 8.80
CA LEU A 126 -15.78 15.05 8.49
C LEU A 126 -15.84 16.03 7.31
N LEU A 127 -14.93 17.00 7.26
CA LEU A 127 -14.80 17.95 6.16
C LEU A 127 -14.54 17.23 4.82
N VAL A 128 -13.59 16.30 4.83
CA VAL A 128 -13.25 15.48 3.65
C VAL A 128 -14.43 14.60 3.25
N GLN A 129 -15.19 14.05 4.20
CA GLN A 129 -16.38 13.26 3.92
C GLN A 129 -17.47 14.09 3.22
N ARG A 130 -17.76 15.30 3.73
CA ARG A 130 -18.70 16.22 3.09
C ARG A 130 -18.29 16.56 1.66
N GLU A 131 -17.01 16.87 1.44
CA GLU A 131 -16.52 17.21 0.09
C GLU A 131 -16.48 15.97 -0.84
N HIS A 132 -16.25 14.78 -0.29
CA HIS A 132 -16.34 13.52 -1.03
C HIS A 132 -17.78 13.22 -1.51
N GLU A 133 -18.78 13.45 -0.66
CA GLU A 133 -20.20 13.31 -1.00
C GLU A 133 -20.66 14.41 -1.99
N THR A 134 -20.24 15.66 -1.76
CA THR A 134 -20.49 16.79 -2.67
C THR A 134 -19.90 16.53 -4.06
N ALA A 135 -18.72 15.91 -4.13
CA ALA A 135 -18.09 15.50 -5.38
C ALA A 135 -18.71 14.25 -6.00
N GLN A 136 -19.85 13.76 -5.50
CA GLN A 136 -20.58 12.59 -5.99
C GLN A 136 -19.70 11.34 -6.06
N HIS A 137 -18.85 11.13 -5.06
CA HIS A 137 -17.96 9.96 -4.99
C HIS A 137 -17.03 9.82 -6.20
N ALA A 138 -16.73 10.94 -6.86
CA ALA A 138 -15.78 11.00 -7.97
C ALA A 138 -14.35 10.67 -7.52
N ASN A 139 -13.42 10.80 -8.48
CA ASN A 139 -12.00 10.53 -8.23
C ASN A 139 -11.44 11.34 -7.04
N ASN A 140 -10.55 10.71 -6.27
CA ASN A 140 -9.91 11.32 -5.10
C ASN A 140 -9.21 12.64 -5.44
N GLU A 141 -8.62 12.76 -6.64
CA GLU A 141 -7.96 13.99 -7.07
C GLU A 141 -8.93 15.18 -7.19
N ARG A 142 -10.20 14.94 -7.52
CA ARG A 142 -11.21 16.01 -7.56
C ARG A 142 -11.46 16.57 -6.17
N VAL A 143 -11.62 15.69 -5.18
CA VAL A 143 -11.79 16.07 -3.76
C VAL A 143 -10.55 16.82 -3.25
N ILE A 144 -9.36 16.31 -3.57
CA ILE A 144 -8.09 16.94 -3.20
C ILE A 144 -7.99 18.35 -3.79
N ASN A 145 -8.35 18.53 -5.06
CA ASN A 145 -8.28 19.83 -5.73
C ASN A 145 -9.27 20.83 -5.12
N ASN A 146 -10.51 20.41 -4.84
CA ASN A 146 -11.50 21.27 -4.18
C ASN A 146 -11.02 21.71 -2.77
N LEU A 147 -10.41 20.79 -2.02
CA LEU A 147 -9.88 21.10 -0.69
C LEU A 147 -8.68 22.03 -0.75
N ARG A 148 -7.74 21.83 -1.69
CA ARG A 148 -6.54 22.67 -1.87
C ARG A 148 -6.85 24.12 -2.22
N GLN A 149 -8.01 24.40 -2.80
CA GLN A 149 -8.45 25.77 -3.10
C GLN A 149 -8.81 26.57 -1.84
N LYS A 150 -9.12 25.89 -0.73
CA LYS A 150 -9.65 26.50 0.50
C LYS A 150 -8.76 26.26 1.73
N TYR A 151 -8.09 25.11 1.80
CA TYR A 151 -7.40 24.61 2.98
C TYR A 151 -6.02 24.05 2.65
N TRP A 152 -5.11 24.17 3.61
CA TRP A 152 -3.83 23.48 3.62
C TRP A 152 -3.87 22.32 4.62
N ILE A 153 -4.33 21.16 4.16
CA ILE A 153 -4.46 19.98 5.01
C ILE A 153 -3.16 19.17 4.99
N LEU A 154 -2.53 18.98 6.16
CA LEU A 154 -1.40 18.09 6.33
C LEU A 154 -1.85 16.64 6.11
N HIS A 155 -1.06 15.85 5.38
CA HIS A 155 -1.40 14.47 5.04
C HIS A 155 -2.76 14.28 4.33
N LEU A 156 -3.20 15.27 3.54
CA LEU A 156 -4.48 15.26 2.83
C LEU A 156 -4.74 13.97 2.02
N ARG A 157 -3.77 13.56 1.21
CA ARG A 157 -3.89 12.38 0.31
C ARG A 157 -4.24 11.10 1.09
N PRO A 158 -3.48 10.71 2.14
CA PRO A 158 -3.86 9.61 3.04
C PRO A 158 -5.27 9.73 3.62
N THR A 159 -5.65 10.91 4.11
CA THR A 159 -6.96 11.14 4.73
C THR A 159 -8.10 10.93 3.73
N VAL A 160 -7.99 11.49 2.52
CA VAL A 160 -8.98 11.30 1.44
C VAL A 160 -9.10 9.83 1.06
N LYS A 161 -7.97 9.11 0.92
CA LYS A 161 -7.99 7.66 0.63
C LYS A 161 -8.68 6.86 1.73
N ARG A 162 -8.49 7.24 3.01
CA ARG A 162 -9.14 6.59 4.15
C ARG A 162 -10.67 6.77 4.09
N VAL A 163 -11.13 8.01 3.92
CA VAL A 163 -12.56 8.34 3.81
C VAL A 163 -13.20 7.65 2.60
N ALA A 164 -12.54 7.66 1.45
CA ALA A 164 -13.04 6.99 0.26
C ALA A 164 -13.09 5.46 0.44
N ARG A 165 -12.25 4.87 1.28
CA ARG A 165 -12.28 3.43 1.60
C ARG A 165 -13.38 3.06 2.59
N SER A 166 -13.68 3.92 3.56
CA SER A 166 -14.77 3.69 4.52
C SER A 166 -16.16 4.05 3.98
N CYS A 167 -16.24 4.78 2.84
CA CYS A 167 -17.52 5.17 2.26
C CYS A 167 -18.28 3.95 1.68
N ALA A 168 -19.49 3.69 2.21
CA ALA A 168 -20.33 2.57 1.79
C ALA A 168 -20.63 2.56 0.29
N ARG A 169 -20.98 3.71 -0.30
CA ARG A 169 -21.26 3.80 -1.74
C ARG A 169 -20.02 3.46 -2.58
N CYS A 170 -18.84 3.93 -2.18
CA CYS A 170 -17.59 3.58 -2.85
C CYS A 170 -17.19 2.13 -2.65
N MET A 171 -17.51 1.52 -1.50
CA MET A 171 -17.28 0.10 -1.29
C MET A 171 -18.13 -0.73 -2.25
N VAL A 172 -19.42 -0.43 -2.36
CA VAL A 172 -20.35 -1.11 -3.28
C VAL A 172 -19.91 -0.95 -4.74
N THR A 173 -19.54 0.25 -5.19
CA THR A 173 -19.11 0.44 -6.58
C THR A 173 -17.81 -0.28 -6.92
N ARG A 174 -16.91 -0.46 -5.94
CA ARG A 174 -15.66 -1.23 -6.12
C ARG A 174 -15.88 -2.74 -6.09
N SER A 175 -16.90 -3.22 -5.37
CA SER A 175 -17.22 -4.65 -5.28
C SER A 175 -17.92 -5.18 -6.52
N ILE A 176 -18.44 -4.31 -7.40
CA ILE A 176 -19.02 -4.74 -8.68
C ILE A 176 -17.89 -5.24 -9.59
N PRO A 177 -17.88 -6.54 -9.95
CA PRO A 177 -16.84 -7.09 -10.81
C PRO A 177 -16.94 -6.43 -12.19
N ARG A 178 -15.80 -5.98 -12.72
CA ARG A 178 -15.72 -5.55 -14.11
C ARG A 178 -15.62 -6.79 -14.97
N THR A 179 -16.63 -7.03 -15.81
CA THR A 179 -16.56 -8.10 -16.81
C THR A 179 -15.37 -7.81 -17.72
N PRO A 180 -14.42 -8.75 -17.86
CA PRO A 180 -13.33 -8.57 -18.82
C PRO A 180 -13.93 -8.41 -20.22
N PRO A 181 -13.27 -7.68 -21.13
CA PRO A 181 -13.71 -7.63 -22.52
C PRO A 181 -13.76 -9.07 -23.06
N THR A 182 -14.91 -9.47 -23.58
CA THR A 182 -15.07 -10.77 -24.22
C THR A 182 -14.16 -10.83 -25.45
N GLY A 183 -13.35 -11.88 -25.57
CA GLY A 183 -12.54 -12.11 -26.77
C GLY A 183 -13.41 -12.30 -28.01
N GLU A 184 -12.78 -12.25 -29.19
CA GLU A 184 -13.48 -12.52 -30.45
C GLU A 184 -14.08 -13.93 -30.45
N LEU A 185 -15.32 -14.04 -30.93
CA LEU A 185 -15.99 -15.33 -31.09
C LEU A 185 -15.27 -16.12 -32.21
N PRO A 186 -15.04 -17.44 -32.05
CA PRO A 186 -14.49 -18.26 -33.12
C PRO A 186 -15.35 -18.19 -34.39
N ARG A 187 -14.72 -18.18 -35.58
CA ARG A 187 -15.42 -18.10 -36.88
C ARG A 187 -16.53 -19.13 -37.04
N ALA A 188 -16.30 -20.36 -36.59
CA ALA A 188 -17.29 -21.45 -36.62
C ALA A 188 -18.59 -21.15 -35.83
N ARG A 189 -18.58 -20.21 -34.88
CA ARG A 189 -19.79 -19.72 -34.17
C ARG A 189 -20.48 -18.55 -34.85
N LEU A 190 -19.79 -17.89 -35.77
CA LEU A 190 -20.28 -16.74 -36.53
C LEU A 190 -20.83 -17.14 -37.90
N ASP A 191 -20.49 -18.34 -38.38
CA ASP A 191 -20.97 -18.88 -39.65
C ASP A 191 -22.43 -19.36 -39.52
N PRO A 192 -23.42 -18.68 -40.16
CA PRO A 192 -24.83 -19.05 -40.06
C PRO A 192 -25.16 -20.39 -40.76
N THR A 193 -24.22 -20.93 -41.53
CA THR A 193 -24.36 -22.19 -42.28
C THR A 193 -23.92 -23.41 -41.47
N HIS A 194 -23.30 -23.24 -40.30
CA HIS A 194 -23.03 -24.34 -39.36
C HIS A 194 -24.22 -24.54 -38.42
N SER A 195 -25.43 -24.62 -38.98
CA SER A 195 -26.44 -25.46 -38.36
C SER A 195 -25.84 -26.86 -38.32
N LEU A 196 -25.81 -27.51 -37.15
CA LEU A 196 -25.50 -28.93 -37.06
C LEU A 196 -26.49 -29.68 -37.95
N SER A 197 -26.12 -29.87 -39.22
CA SER A 197 -26.77 -30.83 -40.07
C SER A 197 -26.43 -32.18 -39.46
N LEU A 198 -27.35 -32.69 -38.64
CA LEU A 198 -27.45 -34.10 -38.27
C LEU A 198 -27.78 -34.92 -39.54
N SER A 199 -26.92 -34.82 -40.55
CA SER A 199 -26.88 -35.70 -41.71
C SER A 199 -25.51 -36.36 -41.73
N HIS A 200 -25.17 -37.04 -40.64
CA HIS A 200 -24.35 -38.23 -40.79
C HIS A 200 -25.32 -39.39 -40.97
N PRO A 201 -25.32 -40.11 -42.11
CA PRO A 201 -25.93 -41.42 -42.15
C PRO A 201 -25.19 -42.26 -41.12
N CYS A 202 -25.89 -42.66 -40.06
CA CYS A 202 -25.40 -43.66 -39.15
C CYS A 202 -25.36 -44.98 -39.92
N ASP A 203 -24.22 -45.29 -40.54
CA ASP A 203 -23.93 -46.64 -41.00
C ASP A 203 -23.73 -47.53 -39.78
N ALA A 204 -24.86 -47.96 -39.21
CA ALA A 204 -24.90 -49.02 -38.23
C ALA A 204 -24.56 -50.34 -38.94
N LEU A 205 -23.28 -50.71 -38.92
CA LEU A 205 -22.81 -52.06 -39.20
C LEU A 205 -23.37 -53.01 -38.11
N ILE A 206 -24.62 -53.44 -38.27
CA ILE A 206 -25.20 -54.55 -37.52
C ILE A 206 -24.54 -55.83 -38.05
N GLY A 207 -23.43 -56.20 -37.42
CA GLY A 207 -22.87 -57.54 -37.55
C GLY A 207 -23.85 -58.58 -37.01
N ARG A 208 -24.56 -59.27 -37.91
CA ARG A 208 -25.17 -60.58 -37.62
C ARG A 208 -24.56 -61.61 -38.55
N ALA A 209 -23.56 -62.32 -38.04
CA ALA A 209 -23.08 -63.55 -38.63
C ALA A 209 -24.23 -64.57 -38.66
N ARG A 210 -24.69 -64.96 -39.85
CA ARG A 210 -25.42 -66.22 -40.05
C ARG A 210 -24.54 -67.14 -40.90
N ARG A 211 -24.07 -68.20 -40.25
CA ARG A 211 -23.54 -69.40 -40.91
C ARG A 211 -24.69 -70.05 -41.68
N SER A 212 -24.47 -70.42 -42.94
CA SER A 212 -25.18 -71.51 -43.62
C SER A 212 -24.38 -71.89 -44.87
N LEU A 213 -23.62 -72.98 -44.78
CA LEU A 213 -23.87 -74.28 -45.43
C LEU A 213 -23.36 -74.33 -46.89
N LYS A 214 -22.19 -74.96 -47.05
CA LYS A 214 -21.70 -75.50 -48.32
C LYS A 214 -22.43 -76.81 -48.61
N GLN A 215 -22.92 -76.97 -49.83
CA GLN A 215 -22.94 -78.26 -50.52
C GLN A 215 -21.77 -78.28 -51.49
#